data_AF-A0A976PYS8-F1
#
_entry.id   AF-A0A976PYS8-F1
#
_cell.length_a   1.000
_cell.length_b   1.000
_cell.length_c   1.000
_cell.angle_alpha   90.00
_cell.angle_beta   90.00
_cell.angle_gamma   90.00
#
_symmetry.space_group_name_H-M   'P 1'
#
loop_
_entity.id
_entity.type
_entity.pdbx_description
1 polymer ?
#
loop_
_entity_poly.entity_id
_entity_poly.type
_entity_poly.pdbx_seq_one_letter_code
_entity_poly.pdbx_strand_id
1 'polypeptide(L)'
;MGPFKQLVTLAILMCATTSPTFSGEATVFKTAEDLFHHVVHLLCEQRELPFQLISNEPMRTRGRTIGRRYLYHVRPLGKLQIETISLDTKPLSYRISLFNDSGKPALFTAIDSQCRIQLARKIMYEDDTAISLLHLDNGLAVTTRTDPVNPEVPAGKDPGGVRIGIIDSGVNYLLPEIHQRMARNADGEIIGYDYWDLDEQPFDSNPAKSEFFPQRHGTRTASLLLREAPAASLVPYRYPRPDTTRFTDLINHAARNRVRIIAMPLGSKDRDEWLPFYHSARAHPEILFIISSGNNGVNIDEHPIYPAAFNLDNLITVSAADEIPVPAAMTNWGKNSTDLLLPADRQFTTDFDGREKMVSGTSYAVSRIAALAARIAQQHEDWSTIQIKQHIISMADPNHSSQYTAYGLINDPLIDTAIVTHVSSERLHSEISNNNSTKLELHVVLLEESGWTTQQAHEAIIQAQKIYSQCNIDLEVTLGRYSVPDYLLDFHSLSSRTLIDKINIVTPTIFLVRDTRRLEAFGGEAFGKANTRKIPWLENTAWLITHQKDIGIIFAHELFHILVDNGDHNDEPSNLMNEDTYPNNTVITPAQCEQISTSRLFSQQPQ
;
A
#
# COMPACT_ATOMS: atom_id res chain seq x y z
N MET A 1 -47.56 -21.88 73.54
CA MET A 1 -47.43 -20.58 74.23
C MET A 1 -46.68 -19.64 73.32
N GLY A 2 -47.32 -18.56 72.86
CA GLY A 2 -46.73 -17.46 72.07
C GLY A 2 -46.73 -17.67 70.55
N PRO A 3 -47.72 -17.14 69.79
CA PRO A 3 -47.90 -17.38 68.37
C PRO A 3 -47.64 -16.15 67.47
N PHE A 4 -47.36 -16.43 66.18
CA PHE A 4 -47.88 -15.82 64.93
C PHE A 4 -48.16 -14.30 64.77
N LYS A 5 -47.68 -13.81 63.60
CA LYS A 5 -48.31 -12.86 62.63
C LYS A 5 -48.63 -11.42 63.07
N GLN A 6 -48.18 -10.42 62.30
CA GLN A 6 -48.93 -9.81 61.18
C GLN A 6 -48.17 -8.64 60.51
N LEU A 7 -48.19 -8.60 59.17
CA LEU A 7 -48.07 -7.38 58.36
C LEU A 7 -49.20 -6.41 58.72
N VAL A 8 -49.00 -5.09 58.54
CA VAL A 8 -49.89 -4.18 57.76
C VAL A 8 -49.37 -2.72 57.81
N THR A 9 -49.13 -2.18 56.60
CA THR A 9 -49.31 -0.79 56.15
C THR A 9 -48.19 0.27 56.22
N LEU A 10 -47.64 0.47 55.01
CA LEU A 10 -47.06 1.64 54.35
C LEU A 10 -47.80 2.98 54.63
N ALA A 11 -47.08 4.09 54.88
CA ALA A 11 -47.17 5.33 54.09
C ALA A 11 -46.54 6.58 54.77
N ILE A 12 -45.50 7.11 54.10
CA ILE A 12 -45.26 8.53 53.75
C ILE A 12 -44.98 9.53 54.89
N LEU A 13 -43.74 10.05 54.98
CA LEU A 13 -43.41 11.46 54.65
C LEU A 13 -41.89 11.75 54.74
N MET A 14 -41.39 12.35 53.65
CA MET A 14 -40.32 13.35 53.56
C MET A 14 -38.84 13.00 53.88
N CYS A 15 -38.13 12.88 52.76
CA CYS A 15 -36.71 13.06 52.54
C CYS A 15 -36.24 14.48 52.91
N ALA A 16 -35.16 14.61 53.68
CA ALA A 16 -34.31 15.79 53.73
C ALA A 16 -32.88 15.41 54.18
N THR A 17 -31.98 15.41 53.19
CA THR A 17 -30.59 15.89 53.25
C THR A 17 -29.72 15.51 54.46
N THR A 18 -28.78 14.58 54.24
CA THR A 18 -27.38 14.78 54.65
C THR A 18 -26.46 14.08 53.65
N SER A 19 -25.86 14.89 52.78
CA SER A 19 -24.72 14.53 51.94
C SER A 19 -23.52 14.20 52.84
N PRO A 20 -22.72 13.16 52.57
CA PRO A 20 -21.41 13.07 53.18
C PRO A 20 -20.52 14.12 52.50
N THR A 21 -20.09 15.10 53.27
CA THR A 21 -19.03 16.03 52.92
C THR A 21 -17.75 15.26 52.61
N PHE A 22 -17.35 15.27 51.33
CA PHE A 22 -16.04 14.81 50.89
C PHE A 22 -14.99 15.78 51.46
N SER A 23 -14.30 15.35 52.51
CA SER A 23 -13.10 16.05 52.98
C SER A 23 -11.94 15.71 52.05
N GLY A 24 -11.35 16.74 51.44
CA GLY A 24 -10.34 16.62 50.40
C GLY A 24 -8.98 16.22 50.92
N GLU A 25 -8.69 14.92 50.91
CA GLU A 25 -7.33 14.46 50.62
C GLU A 25 -7.18 14.39 49.10
N ALA A 26 -6.27 15.18 48.54
CA ALA A 26 -5.94 15.09 47.13
C ALA A 26 -5.35 13.70 46.87
N THR A 27 -6.01 12.88 46.04
CA THR A 27 -5.47 11.58 45.61
C THR A 27 -4.12 11.82 44.92
N VAL A 28 -3.02 11.54 45.63
CA VAL A 28 -1.66 11.66 45.10
C VAL A 28 -1.33 10.37 44.38
N PHE A 29 -1.33 10.40 43.05
CA PHE A 29 -0.90 9.28 42.22
C PHE A 29 0.62 9.20 42.21
N LYS A 30 1.15 8.02 42.55
CA LYS A 30 2.60 7.75 42.55
C LYS A 30 3.12 7.40 41.15
N THR A 31 2.28 6.82 40.30
CA THR A 31 2.64 6.40 38.95
C THR A 31 1.62 6.90 37.93
N ALA A 32 2.03 6.98 36.66
CA ALA A 32 1.15 7.34 35.56
C ALA A 32 0.09 6.26 35.31
N GLU A 33 0.44 5.01 35.54
CA GLU A 33 -0.40 3.83 35.41
C GLU A 33 -1.55 3.84 36.44
N ASP A 34 -1.26 4.16 37.71
CA ASP A 34 -2.29 4.31 38.76
C ASP A 34 -3.27 5.44 38.44
N LEU A 35 -2.74 6.57 37.95
CA LEU A 35 -3.56 7.68 37.48
C LEU A 35 -4.50 7.23 36.36
N PHE A 36 -3.99 6.49 35.38
CA PHE A 36 -4.78 6.05 34.24
C PHE A 36 -5.86 5.06 34.65
N HIS A 37 -5.56 4.09 35.51
CA HIS A 37 -6.58 3.18 36.08
C HIS A 37 -7.72 3.95 36.76
N HIS A 38 -7.38 4.96 37.55
CA HIS A 38 -8.39 5.79 38.21
C HIS A 38 -9.21 6.64 37.23
N VAL A 39 -8.55 7.29 36.27
CA VAL A 39 -9.22 8.11 35.24
C VAL A 39 -10.15 7.23 34.39
N VAL A 40 -9.68 6.07 33.93
CA VAL A 40 -10.49 5.10 33.17
C VAL A 40 -11.74 4.74 33.96
N HIS A 41 -11.58 4.36 35.23
CA HIS A 41 -12.71 4.01 36.10
C HIS A 41 -13.74 5.15 36.22
N LEU A 42 -13.28 6.38 36.49
CA LEU A 42 -14.18 7.53 36.61
C LEU A 42 -14.91 7.87 35.29
N LEU A 43 -14.19 7.86 34.15
CA LEU A 43 -14.79 8.11 32.83
C LEU A 43 -15.85 7.06 32.49
N CYS A 44 -15.59 5.80 32.86
CA CYS A 44 -16.48 4.68 32.62
C CYS A 44 -17.74 4.70 33.47
N GLU A 45 -17.63 5.16 34.71
CA GLU A 45 -18.77 5.40 35.59
C GLU A 45 -19.44 6.76 35.35
N GLN A 46 -19.01 7.51 34.33
CA GLN A 46 -19.51 8.85 34.01
C GLN A 46 -19.44 9.83 35.20
N ARG A 47 -18.40 9.70 36.02
CA ARG A 47 -18.13 10.57 37.17
C ARG A 47 -17.25 11.75 36.76
N GLU A 48 -17.39 12.85 37.50
CA GLU A 48 -16.49 14.00 37.34
C GLU A 48 -15.06 13.65 37.75
N LEU A 49 -14.10 14.18 37.00
CA LEU A 49 -12.69 14.01 37.31
C LEU A 49 -12.28 15.02 38.40
N PRO A 50 -11.64 14.58 39.51
CA PRO A 50 -11.27 15.44 40.63
C PRO A 50 -9.99 16.24 40.34
N PHE A 51 -9.79 16.68 39.11
CA PHE A 51 -8.60 17.40 38.66
C PHE A 51 -8.94 18.82 38.24
N GLN A 52 -7.97 19.73 38.35
CA GLN A 52 -8.16 21.11 37.93
C GLN A 52 -8.26 21.17 36.40
N LEU A 53 -9.43 21.50 35.87
CA LEU A 53 -9.62 21.72 34.44
C LEU A 53 -8.88 22.99 34.00
N ILE A 54 -8.03 22.85 32.98
CA ILE A 54 -7.29 23.94 32.33
C ILE A 54 -8.08 24.44 31.11
N SER A 55 -8.48 23.54 30.22
CA SER A 55 -9.21 23.88 29.00
C SER A 55 -10.17 22.78 28.55
N ASN A 56 -11.18 23.18 27.77
CA ASN A 56 -12.19 22.30 27.21
C ASN A 56 -12.61 22.79 25.82
N GLU A 57 -12.06 22.17 24.79
CA GLU A 57 -12.15 22.62 23.40
C GLU A 57 -12.94 21.62 22.52
N PRO A 58 -13.81 22.09 21.61
CA PRO A 58 -14.46 21.20 20.66
C PRO A 58 -13.47 20.69 19.61
N MET A 59 -13.47 19.40 19.35
CA MET A 59 -12.70 18.79 18.26
C MET A 59 -13.54 18.78 16.98
N ARG A 60 -12.99 19.29 15.87
CA ARG A 60 -13.71 19.38 14.60
C ARG A 60 -12.97 18.68 13.46
N THR A 61 -13.69 17.98 12.60
CA THR A 61 -13.19 17.47 11.31
C THR A 61 -14.17 17.85 10.20
N ARG A 62 -13.67 18.37 9.07
CA ARG A 62 -14.50 18.79 7.92
C ARG A 62 -15.74 19.63 8.31
N GLY A 63 -15.56 20.54 9.26
CA GLY A 63 -16.64 21.42 9.76
C GLY A 63 -17.62 20.80 10.77
N ARG A 64 -17.53 19.49 11.06
CA ARG A 64 -18.36 18.81 12.05
C ARG A 64 -17.61 18.62 13.36
N THR A 65 -18.28 18.85 14.49
CA THR A 65 -17.75 18.50 15.81
C THR A 65 -17.77 16.99 15.97
N ILE A 66 -16.61 16.40 16.24
CA ILE A 66 -16.42 14.96 16.41
C ILE A 66 -16.18 14.56 17.86
N GLY A 67 -16.11 15.53 18.75
CA GLY A 67 -15.65 15.29 20.11
C GLY A 67 -15.27 16.53 20.90
N ARG A 68 -14.70 16.32 22.08
CA ARG A 68 -14.14 17.38 22.92
C ARG A 68 -12.78 16.97 23.47
N ARG A 69 -11.86 17.92 23.56
CA ARG A 69 -10.56 17.78 24.19
C ARG A 69 -10.57 18.53 25.52
N TYR A 70 -10.30 17.81 26.60
CA TYR A 70 -10.14 18.34 27.93
C TYR A 70 -8.67 18.29 28.32
N LEU A 71 -8.20 19.33 28.99
CA LEU A 71 -6.86 19.38 29.55
C LEU A 71 -6.96 19.65 31.04
N TYR A 72 -6.34 18.80 31.86
CA TYR A 72 -6.35 18.89 33.31
C TYR A 72 -4.93 19.04 33.86
N HIS A 73 -4.79 19.74 34.98
CA HIS A 73 -3.58 19.74 35.79
C HIS A 73 -3.66 18.61 36.81
N VAL A 74 -2.65 17.73 36.84
CA VAL A 74 -2.58 16.57 37.75
C VAL A 74 -1.24 16.59 38.47
N ARG A 75 -1.24 17.01 39.75
CA ARG A 75 -0.01 17.04 40.56
C ARG A 75 0.24 15.67 41.20
N PRO A 76 1.50 15.20 41.27
CA PRO A 76 2.73 15.83 40.77
C PRO A 76 3.13 15.38 39.35
N LEU A 77 2.22 14.80 38.57
CA LEU A 77 2.56 14.07 37.33
C LEU A 77 2.59 14.94 36.07
N GLY A 78 1.92 16.09 36.05
CA GLY A 78 1.91 17.05 34.94
C GLY A 78 0.52 17.36 34.41
N LYS A 79 0.32 17.23 33.09
CA LYS A 79 -0.94 17.56 32.40
C LYS A 79 -1.58 16.32 31.80
N LEU A 80 -2.87 16.13 32.08
CA LEU A 80 -3.67 15.04 31.54
C LEU A 80 -4.61 15.57 30.45
N GLN A 81 -4.42 15.11 29.21
CA GLN A 81 -5.31 15.39 28.09
C GLN A 81 -6.27 14.23 27.90
N ILE A 82 -7.56 14.52 27.74
CA ILE A 82 -8.61 13.54 27.44
C ILE A 82 -9.37 14.01 26.20
N GLU A 83 -9.32 13.24 25.14
CA GLU A 83 -10.12 13.44 23.93
C GLU A 83 -11.31 12.48 23.97
N THR A 84 -12.52 13.01 23.94
CA THR A 84 -13.76 12.25 23.80
C THR A 84 -14.16 12.27 22.33
N ILE A 85 -14.40 11.10 21.74
CA ILE A 85 -14.94 11.00 20.38
C ILE A 85 -16.41 10.61 20.51
N SER A 86 -17.33 11.39 19.93
CA SER A 86 -18.77 11.15 20.03
C SER A 86 -19.51 11.46 18.73
N LEU A 87 -20.51 10.63 18.41
CA LEU A 87 -21.58 10.92 17.46
C LEU A 87 -22.85 11.06 18.32
N ASP A 88 -23.47 12.24 18.31
CA ASP A 88 -24.76 12.48 18.97
C ASP A 88 -24.79 12.17 20.48
N THR A 89 -23.91 12.84 21.23
CA THR A 89 -23.88 12.96 22.71
C THR A 89 -23.42 11.75 23.54
N LYS A 90 -23.27 10.55 22.97
CA LYS A 90 -22.64 9.41 23.67
C LYS A 90 -21.17 9.24 23.25
N PRO A 91 -20.22 9.12 24.20
CA PRO A 91 -18.83 8.87 23.88
C PRO A 91 -18.68 7.46 23.28
N LEU A 92 -18.08 7.41 22.09
CA LEU A 92 -17.73 6.18 21.37
C LEU A 92 -16.36 5.66 21.78
N SER A 93 -15.44 6.55 22.16
CA SER A 93 -14.12 6.22 22.69
C SER A 93 -13.49 7.40 23.43
N TYR A 94 -12.52 7.08 24.28
CA TYR A 94 -11.66 8.04 24.95
C TYR A 94 -10.22 7.84 24.51
N ARG A 95 -9.48 8.93 24.32
CA ARG A 95 -8.02 8.92 24.22
C ARG A 95 -7.45 9.75 25.35
N ILE A 96 -6.58 9.16 26.15
CA ILE A 96 -6.01 9.78 27.34
C ILE A 96 -4.51 9.88 27.12
N SER A 97 -3.93 11.05 27.36
CA SER A 97 -2.50 11.31 27.20
C SER A 97 -1.98 12.07 28.41
N LEU A 98 -0.90 11.58 29.02
CA LEU A 98 -0.17 12.26 30.08
C LEU A 98 1.04 12.95 29.49
N PHE A 99 1.21 14.21 29.83
CA PHE A 99 2.42 14.99 29.59
C PHE A 99 3.06 15.30 30.94
N ASN A 100 4.36 15.07 31.08
CA ASN A 100 5.08 15.40 32.31
C ASN A 100 5.16 16.93 32.53
N ASP A 101 5.74 17.36 33.66
CA ASP A 101 5.86 18.80 33.97
C ASP A 101 6.68 19.60 32.94
N SER A 102 7.63 18.94 32.25
CA SER A 102 8.39 19.52 31.13
C SER A 102 7.60 19.58 29.82
N GLY A 103 6.36 19.08 29.81
CA GLY A 103 5.48 19.03 28.64
C GLY A 103 5.71 17.84 27.72
N LYS A 104 6.55 16.87 28.09
CA LYS A 104 6.86 15.69 27.25
C LYS A 104 5.81 14.59 27.40
N PRO A 105 5.40 13.94 26.31
CA PRO A 105 4.45 12.84 26.37
C PRO A 105 5.03 11.64 27.13
N ALA A 106 4.31 11.16 28.14
CA ALA A 106 4.75 10.07 29.01
C ALA A 106 3.96 8.78 28.78
N LEU A 107 2.62 8.85 28.80
CA LEU A 107 1.75 7.67 28.68
C LEU A 107 0.48 7.99 27.91
N PHE A 108 0.05 7.06 27.05
CA PHE A 108 -1.15 7.13 26.23
C PHE A 108 -2.02 5.89 26.42
N THR A 109 -3.35 6.04 26.46
CA THR A 109 -4.30 4.94 26.32
C THR A 109 -5.51 5.31 25.46
N ALA A 110 -6.03 4.36 24.71
CA ALA A 110 -7.29 4.46 23.99
C ALA A 110 -8.29 3.42 24.53
N ILE A 111 -9.52 3.86 24.79
CA ILE A 111 -10.57 3.08 25.46
C ILE A 111 -11.82 3.10 24.60
N ASP A 112 -12.45 1.94 24.40
CA ASP A 112 -13.72 1.81 23.68
C ASP A 112 -14.95 2.21 24.54
N SER A 113 -16.13 2.19 23.93
CA SER A 113 -17.40 2.49 24.64
C SER A 113 -17.80 1.45 25.67
N GLN A 114 -17.17 0.27 25.65
CA GLN A 114 -17.30 -0.79 26.64
C GLN A 114 -16.23 -0.72 27.73
N CYS A 115 -15.49 0.39 27.81
CA CYS A 115 -14.50 0.61 28.85
C CYS A 115 -13.31 -0.35 28.83
N ARG A 116 -13.00 -0.90 27.66
CA ARG A 116 -11.84 -1.76 27.46
C ARG A 116 -10.72 -0.97 26.82
N ILE A 117 -9.54 -1.04 27.43
CA ILE A 117 -8.30 -0.53 26.83
C ILE A 117 -8.06 -1.31 25.54
N GLN A 118 -8.00 -0.58 24.42
CA GLN A 118 -7.69 -1.13 23.11
C GLN A 118 -6.20 -1.03 22.79
N LEU A 119 -5.54 -0.04 23.37
CA LEU A 119 -4.14 0.26 23.14
C LEU A 119 -3.60 1.15 24.26
N ALA A 120 -2.42 0.81 24.77
CA ALA A 120 -1.67 1.69 25.65
C ALA A 120 -0.18 1.72 25.27
N ARG A 121 0.42 2.91 25.35
CA ARG A 121 1.83 3.16 25.02
C ARG A 121 2.48 4.06 26.04
N LYS A 122 3.75 3.80 26.34
CA LYS A 122 4.58 4.63 27.23
C LYS A 122 5.89 4.96 26.53
N ILE A 123 6.33 6.21 26.65
CA ILE A 123 7.62 6.64 26.12
C ILE A 123 8.67 6.53 27.22
N MET A 124 9.76 5.85 26.91
CA MET A 124 10.95 5.78 27.74
C MET A 124 11.90 6.90 27.34
N TYR A 125 12.41 7.62 28.33
CA TYR A 125 13.41 8.66 28.14
C TYR A 125 14.70 8.34 28.89
N GLU A 126 15.82 8.72 28.31
CA GLU A 126 17.14 8.75 28.93
C GLU A 126 17.75 10.12 28.67
N ASP A 127 18.20 10.82 29.73
CA ASP A 127 18.72 12.19 29.66
C ASP A 127 17.87 13.10 28.77
N ASP A 128 16.55 13.08 29.01
CA ASP A 128 15.56 13.87 28.28
C ASP A 128 15.36 13.48 26.79
N THR A 129 16.01 12.43 26.29
CA THR A 129 15.87 11.91 24.92
C THR A 129 14.97 10.69 24.89
N ALA A 130 14.00 10.64 23.97
CA ALA A 130 13.12 9.48 23.81
C ALA A 130 13.90 8.31 23.19
N ILE A 131 14.00 7.19 23.90
CA ILE A 131 14.79 6.02 23.46
C ILE A 131 13.91 4.88 22.92
N SER A 132 12.70 4.69 23.48
CA SER A 132 11.80 3.62 23.05
C SER A 132 10.32 3.89 23.38
N LEU A 133 9.45 3.24 22.61
CA LEU A 133 8.02 3.15 22.82
C LEU A 133 7.68 1.76 23.37
N LEU A 134 7.23 1.71 24.62
CA LEU A 134 6.74 0.51 25.27
C LEU A 134 5.27 0.31 24.94
N HIS A 135 4.89 -0.92 24.57
CA HIS A 135 3.49 -1.31 24.45
C HIS A 135 3.01 -1.90 25.77
N LEU A 136 1.84 -1.46 26.22
CA LEU A 136 1.25 -1.89 27.49
C LEU A 136 0.02 -2.76 27.21
N ASP A 137 -0.23 -3.75 28.08
CA ASP A 137 -1.43 -4.58 28.03
C ASP A 137 -2.67 -3.84 28.60
N ASN A 138 -3.79 -4.55 28.67
CA ASN A 138 -5.05 -4.00 29.17
C ASN A 138 -5.02 -3.69 30.68
N GLY A 139 -4.03 -4.20 31.42
CA GLY A 139 -3.74 -3.86 32.81
C GLY A 139 -2.73 -2.71 32.95
N LEU A 140 -2.30 -2.10 31.85
CA LEU A 140 -1.22 -1.12 31.77
C LEU A 140 0.15 -1.67 32.22
N ALA A 141 0.34 -2.99 32.18
CA ALA A 141 1.64 -3.59 32.39
C ALA A 141 2.46 -3.58 31.09
N VAL A 142 3.76 -3.30 31.19
CA VAL A 142 4.67 -3.30 30.03
C VAL A 142 4.74 -4.70 29.44
N THR A 143 4.48 -4.82 28.14
CA THR A 143 4.61 -6.06 27.38
C THR A 143 6.06 -6.27 26.94
N THR A 144 6.36 -7.44 26.37
CA THR A 144 7.67 -7.72 25.76
C THR A 144 7.93 -6.91 24.48
N ARG A 145 6.89 -6.29 23.90
CA ARG A 145 7.01 -5.51 22.67
C ARG A 145 7.49 -4.09 22.98
N THR A 146 8.61 -3.73 22.38
CA THR A 146 9.18 -2.38 22.43
C THR A 146 9.55 -1.95 21.01
N ASP A 147 9.26 -0.70 20.66
CA ASP A 147 9.72 -0.14 19.40
C ASP A 147 10.82 0.89 19.73
N PRO A 148 12.05 0.76 19.20
CA PRO A 148 13.06 1.79 19.38
C PRO A 148 12.66 3.09 18.67
N VAL A 149 13.18 4.22 19.15
CA VAL A 149 12.93 5.56 18.59
C VAL A 149 14.17 6.12 17.90
N ASN A 150 15.35 5.93 18.48
CA ASN A 150 16.63 6.34 17.90
C ASN A 150 17.75 5.35 18.30
N PRO A 151 17.71 4.10 17.79
CA PRO A 151 18.66 3.06 18.19
C PRO A 151 20.02 3.27 17.53
N GLU A 152 21.10 2.84 18.17
CA GLU A 152 22.42 2.86 17.52
C GLU A 152 22.41 2.09 16.19
N VAL A 153 23.15 2.62 15.20
CA VAL A 153 23.28 2.00 13.89
C VAL A 153 24.15 0.75 14.00
N PRO A 154 23.64 -0.45 13.63
CA PRO A 154 24.46 -1.65 13.70
C PRO A 154 25.66 -1.56 12.74
N ALA A 155 26.79 -2.15 13.14
CA ALA A 155 27.99 -2.21 12.32
C ALA A 155 27.74 -2.99 11.02
N GLY A 156 28.40 -2.60 9.93
CA GLY A 156 28.23 -3.24 8.62
C GLY A 156 29.33 -2.85 7.64
N LYS A 157 29.20 -3.31 6.39
CA LYS A 157 30.11 -2.99 5.29
C LYS A 157 29.35 -2.29 4.17
N ASP A 158 30.03 -1.39 3.45
CA ASP A 158 29.45 -0.76 2.27
C ASP A 158 29.14 -1.84 1.22
N PRO A 159 27.88 -1.97 0.74
CA PRO A 159 27.52 -2.96 -0.26
C PRO A 159 28.04 -2.64 -1.66
N GLY A 160 28.52 -1.40 -1.88
CA GLY A 160 28.83 -0.89 -3.21
C GLY A 160 27.59 -0.70 -4.08
N GLY A 161 27.80 -0.38 -5.36
CA GLY A 161 26.71 -0.10 -6.30
C GLY A 161 26.28 1.37 -6.34
N VAL A 162 25.18 1.65 -7.03
CA VAL A 162 24.66 3.01 -7.20
C VAL A 162 24.07 3.51 -5.89
N ARG A 163 24.55 4.66 -5.40
CA ARG A 163 24.03 5.31 -4.20
C ARG A 163 22.72 6.04 -4.49
N ILE A 164 21.66 5.68 -3.76
CA ILE A 164 20.34 6.28 -3.84
C ILE A 164 19.99 6.88 -2.48
N GLY A 165 19.73 8.19 -2.46
CA GLY A 165 19.20 8.89 -1.31
C GLY A 165 17.70 8.68 -1.17
N ILE A 166 17.21 8.49 0.05
CA ILE A 166 15.78 8.58 0.33
C ILE A 166 15.53 9.67 1.38
N ILE A 167 14.80 10.71 1.01
CA ILE A 167 14.40 11.77 1.93
C ILE A 167 12.98 11.44 2.40
N ASP A 168 12.82 11.00 3.65
CA ASP A 168 11.54 10.53 4.20
C ASP A 168 11.53 10.66 5.74
N SER A 169 10.69 9.89 6.44
CA SER A 169 10.62 9.82 7.91
C SER A 169 11.80 9.11 8.58
N GLY A 170 12.83 8.73 7.82
CA GLY A 170 13.92 7.85 8.23
C GLY A 170 13.68 6.42 7.76
N VAL A 171 14.58 5.49 8.08
CA VAL A 171 14.49 4.08 7.68
C VAL A 171 14.81 3.17 8.85
N ASN A 172 14.04 2.09 9.05
CA ASN A 172 14.39 1.06 10.02
C ASN A 172 15.57 0.21 9.53
N TYR A 173 16.79 0.70 9.78
CA TYR A 173 18.04 0.00 9.45
C TYR A 173 18.35 -1.21 10.35
N LEU A 174 17.44 -1.61 11.25
CA LEU A 174 17.56 -2.87 12.00
C LEU A 174 16.99 -4.05 11.20
N LEU A 175 16.21 -3.79 10.16
CA LEU A 175 15.70 -4.84 9.26
C LEU A 175 16.83 -5.38 8.39
N PRO A 176 17.08 -6.70 8.34
CA PRO A 176 18.21 -7.28 7.61
C PRO A 176 18.26 -6.87 6.13
N GLU A 177 17.12 -6.81 5.46
CA GLU A 177 17.01 -6.46 4.05
C GLU A 177 17.43 -5.02 3.74
N ILE A 178 17.29 -4.11 4.71
CA ILE A 178 17.71 -2.72 4.63
C ILE A 178 19.15 -2.57 5.12
N HIS A 179 19.46 -3.14 6.28
CA HIS A 179 20.76 -3.06 6.94
C HIS A 179 21.91 -3.42 5.98
N GLN A 180 21.75 -4.52 5.24
CA GLN A 180 22.76 -5.02 4.29
C GLN A 180 22.94 -4.12 3.06
N ARG A 181 22.04 -3.15 2.84
CA ARG A 181 22.04 -2.23 1.70
C ARG A 181 22.42 -0.80 2.08
N MET A 182 22.73 -0.53 3.34
CA MET A 182 23.12 0.80 3.80
C MET A 182 24.49 1.21 3.25
N ALA A 183 24.55 2.36 2.57
CA ALA A 183 25.80 2.95 2.10
C ALA A 183 26.66 3.37 3.29
N ARG A 184 27.95 3.04 3.23
CA ARG A 184 28.89 3.30 4.32
C ARG A 184 30.19 3.97 3.84
N ASN A 185 30.84 4.69 4.74
CA ASN A 185 32.18 5.23 4.53
C ASN A 185 33.26 4.15 4.76
N ALA A 186 34.54 4.53 4.67
CA ALA A 186 35.65 3.60 4.84
C ALA A 186 35.78 3.05 6.27
N ASP A 187 35.29 3.79 7.26
CA ASP A 187 35.29 3.43 8.69
C ASP A 187 34.10 2.52 9.06
N GLY A 188 33.18 2.29 8.10
CA GLY A 188 32.00 1.43 8.28
C GLY A 188 30.78 2.17 8.85
N GLU A 189 30.86 3.48 9.03
CA GLU A 189 29.73 4.32 9.45
C GLU A 189 28.80 4.56 8.26
N ILE A 190 27.50 4.71 8.52
CA ILE A 190 26.55 4.96 7.45
C ILE A 190 26.70 6.39 6.92
N ILE A 191 26.46 6.56 5.63
CA ILE A 191 26.46 7.89 5.00
C ILE A 191 25.15 8.65 5.28
N GLY A 192 24.08 7.96 5.65
CA GLY A 192 22.80 8.60 5.94
C GLY A 192 22.88 9.59 7.11
N TYR A 193 21.98 10.57 7.15
CA TYR A 193 21.97 11.58 8.21
C TYR A 193 20.55 12.00 8.61
N ASP A 194 20.35 12.23 9.89
CA ASP A 194 19.10 12.70 10.47
C ASP A 194 19.09 14.24 10.54
N TYR A 195 18.33 14.90 9.66
CA TYR A 195 18.22 16.36 9.70
C TYR A 195 17.12 16.88 10.63
N TRP A 196 16.38 15.97 11.28
CA TRP A 196 15.44 16.27 12.35
C TRP A 196 16.18 16.37 13.69
N ASP A 197 16.87 15.31 14.09
CA ASP A 197 17.59 15.21 15.38
C ASP A 197 19.05 15.68 15.29
N LEU A 198 19.56 15.92 14.07
CA LEU A 198 20.92 16.38 13.78
C LEU A 198 22.01 15.38 14.17
N ASP A 199 21.78 14.10 13.95
CA ASP A 199 22.73 13.01 14.21
C ASP A 199 22.87 12.03 13.02
N GLU A 200 23.67 11.00 13.20
CA GLU A 200 23.95 9.97 12.18
C GLU A 200 22.94 8.80 12.23
N GLN A 201 21.78 8.99 12.88
CA GLN A 201 20.79 7.94 13.14
C GLN A 201 19.44 8.27 12.48
N PRO A 202 19.33 8.26 11.13
CA PRO A 202 18.10 8.58 10.40
C PRO A 202 17.07 7.44 10.50
N PHE A 203 16.64 7.11 11.71
CA PHE A 203 15.73 6.02 12.01
C PHE A 203 14.28 6.40 11.70
N ASP A 204 13.45 5.42 11.31
CA ASP A 204 12.08 5.66 10.87
C ASP A 204 11.11 5.92 12.04
N SER A 205 11.28 7.10 12.65
CA SER A 205 10.59 7.51 13.87
C SER A 205 10.27 9.00 13.84
N ASN A 206 9.53 9.46 12.83
CA ASN A 206 9.18 10.89 12.71
C ASN A 206 8.01 11.27 13.67
N PRO A 207 8.24 12.16 14.67
CA PRO A 207 7.25 12.48 15.69
C PRO A 207 6.29 13.61 15.29
N ALA A 208 6.41 14.19 14.09
CA ALA A 208 5.73 15.45 13.72
C ALA A 208 4.20 15.45 13.95
N LYS A 209 3.54 14.29 13.83
CA LYS A 209 2.11 14.15 14.15
C LYS A 209 1.86 13.67 15.59
N SER A 210 2.70 12.77 16.09
CA SER A 210 2.58 12.19 17.42
C SER A 210 3.85 11.43 17.79
N GLU A 211 4.38 11.69 18.99
CA GLU A 211 5.49 10.90 19.55
C GLU A 211 5.06 9.48 19.97
N PHE A 212 3.80 9.29 20.38
CA PHE A 212 3.26 7.95 20.67
C PHE A 212 3.05 7.11 19.41
N PHE A 213 2.86 7.79 18.27
CA PHE A 213 2.54 7.20 16.97
C PHE A 213 3.40 7.83 15.88
N PRO A 214 4.73 7.62 15.93
CA PRO A 214 5.61 8.22 14.95
C PRO A 214 5.22 7.73 13.55
N GLN A 215 5.36 8.61 12.58
CA GLN A 215 5.19 8.25 11.18
C GLN A 215 6.34 7.33 10.78
N ARG A 216 5.99 6.17 10.23
CA ARG A 216 6.90 5.12 9.79
C ARG A 216 6.70 4.83 8.30
N HIS A 217 7.05 5.79 7.47
CA HIS A 217 6.77 5.78 6.03
C HIS A 217 8.03 5.39 5.23
N GLY A 218 9.19 5.92 5.60
CA GLY A 218 10.45 5.69 4.90
C GLY A 218 10.92 4.24 4.87
N THR A 219 10.61 3.42 5.89
CA THR A 219 10.90 1.98 5.84
C THR A 219 10.18 1.28 4.68
N ARG A 220 8.91 1.63 4.44
CA ARG A 220 8.10 0.98 3.39
C ARG A 220 8.59 1.38 2.01
N THR A 221 8.85 2.68 1.79
CA THR A 221 9.37 3.20 0.52
C THR A 221 10.77 2.64 0.23
N ALA A 222 11.66 2.60 1.24
CA ALA A 222 12.97 1.98 1.10
C ALA A 222 12.88 0.48 0.79
N SER A 223 11.98 -0.26 1.44
CA SER A 223 11.83 -1.70 1.20
C SER A 223 11.40 -2.01 -0.23
N LEU A 224 10.47 -1.22 -0.81
CA LEU A 224 10.05 -1.39 -2.21
C LEU A 224 11.19 -1.07 -3.17
N LEU A 225 11.88 0.04 -2.94
CA LEU A 225 13.00 0.48 -3.75
C LEU A 225 14.11 -0.59 -3.78
N LEU A 226 14.49 -1.15 -2.62
CA LEU A 226 15.52 -2.19 -2.53
C LEU A 226 15.06 -3.53 -3.10
N ARG A 227 13.76 -3.84 -3.06
CA ARG A 227 13.19 -5.03 -3.72
C ARG A 227 13.33 -4.93 -5.24
N GLU A 228 13.08 -3.75 -5.82
CA GLU A 228 13.18 -3.54 -7.26
C GLU A 228 14.61 -3.18 -7.74
N ALA A 229 15.49 -2.71 -6.87
CA ALA A 229 16.90 -2.44 -7.17
C ALA A 229 17.81 -3.06 -6.11
N PRO A 230 17.95 -4.40 -6.07
CA PRO A 230 18.68 -5.09 -5.01
C PRO A 230 20.18 -4.78 -5.02
N ALA A 231 20.76 -4.31 -6.12
CA ALA A 231 22.17 -3.92 -6.18
C ALA A 231 22.45 -2.46 -5.79
N ALA A 232 21.42 -1.69 -5.40
CA ALA A 232 21.58 -0.32 -4.96
C ALA A 232 22.13 -0.22 -3.53
N SER A 233 22.77 0.92 -3.26
CA SER A 233 23.27 1.31 -1.93
C SER A 233 22.41 2.47 -1.40
N LEU A 234 21.73 2.25 -0.28
CA LEU A 234 20.76 3.19 0.30
C LEU A 234 21.44 4.23 1.19
N VAL A 235 21.09 5.50 0.97
CA VAL A 235 21.48 6.63 1.83
C VAL A 235 20.23 7.25 2.45
N PRO A 236 19.84 6.88 3.68
CA PRO A 236 18.66 7.46 4.31
C PRO A 236 18.92 8.87 4.82
N TYR A 237 17.98 9.76 4.50
CA TYR A 237 17.92 11.11 5.05
C TYR A 237 16.57 11.30 5.73
N ARG A 238 16.61 11.56 7.04
CA ARG A 238 15.39 11.99 7.70
C ARG A 238 15.17 13.46 7.42
N TYR A 239 14.17 13.71 6.59
CA TYR A 239 13.20 14.77 6.77
C TYR A 239 13.62 16.11 7.47
N PRO A 240 14.24 17.16 6.87
CA PRO A 240 14.47 18.46 7.54
C PRO A 240 13.19 19.29 7.82
N ARG A 241 12.27 18.79 8.64
CA ARG A 241 11.32 19.60 9.44
C ARG A 241 11.85 19.59 10.90
N PRO A 242 11.54 20.60 11.72
CA PRO A 242 10.77 21.80 11.38
C PRO A 242 11.50 22.83 10.51
N ASP A 243 12.81 22.68 10.31
CA ASP A 243 13.66 23.67 9.63
C ASP A 243 14.01 23.26 8.19
N THR A 244 13.19 23.69 7.23
CA THR A 244 13.36 23.35 5.81
C THR A 244 14.53 24.06 5.13
N THR A 245 15.19 25.02 5.80
CA THR A 245 16.39 25.68 5.25
C THR A 245 17.55 24.69 5.08
N ARG A 246 17.55 23.61 5.87
CA ARG A 246 18.53 22.52 5.87
C ARG A 246 18.47 21.61 4.64
N PHE A 247 17.48 21.76 3.75
CA PHE A 247 17.53 21.09 2.45
C PHE A 247 18.81 21.43 1.68
N THR A 248 19.36 22.64 1.88
CA THR A 248 20.66 23.04 1.31
C THR A 248 21.78 22.12 1.78
N ASP A 249 21.89 21.94 3.10
CA ASP A 249 22.94 21.10 3.69
C ASP A 249 22.76 19.62 3.33
N LEU A 250 21.51 19.14 3.31
CA LEU A 250 21.16 17.77 2.92
C LEU A 250 21.59 17.47 1.49
N ILE A 251 21.23 18.32 0.53
CA ILE A 251 21.57 18.07 -0.88
C ILE A 251 23.09 18.20 -1.08
N ASN A 252 23.74 19.19 -0.46
CA ASN A 252 25.20 19.31 -0.49
C ASN A 252 25.90 18.09 0.13
N HIS A 253 25.32 17.52 1.20
CA HIS A 253 25.81 16.29 1.82
C HIS A 253 25.67 15.08 0.88
N ALA A 254 24.51 14.95 0.23
CA ALA A 254 24.27 13.89 -0.75
C ALA A 254 25.24 13.99 -1.95
N ALA A 255 25.46 15.19 -2.48
CA ALA A 255 26.40 15.43 -3.58
C ALA A 255 27.84 15.05 -3.20
N ARG A 256 28.33 15.52 -2.05
CA ARG A 256 29.68 15.16 -1.55
C ARG A 256 29.87 13.66 -1.37
N ASN A 257 28.80 12.96 -1.02
CA ASN A 257 28.79 11.51 -0.86
C ASN A 257 28.42 10.74 -2.14
N ARG A 258 28.42 11.39 -3.30
CA ARG A 258 28.19 10.76 -4.62
C ARG A 258 26.86 10.03 -4.72
N VAL A 259 25.82 10.56 -4.08
CA VAL A 259 24.44 10.10 -4.30
C VAL A 259 24.03 10.51 -5.72
N ARG A 260 23.62 9.55 -6.55
CA ARG A 260 23.23 9.79 -7.95
C ARG A 260 21.74 10.07 -8.12
N ILE A 261 20.91 9.46 -7.26
CA ILE A 261 19.45 9.52 -7.36
C ILE A 261 18.91 9.83 -5.96
N ILE A 262 17.92 10.71 -5.86
CA ILE A 262 17.22 11.01 -4.61
C ILE A 262 15.72 10.80 -4.80
N ALA A 263 15.15 9.88 -4.02
CA ALA A 263 13.74 9.62 -3.90
C ALA A 263 13.11 10.53 -2.83
N MET A 264 12.06 11.27 -3.20
CA MET A 264 11.34 12.18 -2.30
C MET A 264 9.83 11.96 -2.39
N PRO A 265 9.30 11.00 -1.63
CA PRO A 265 7.87 10.73 -1.55
C PRO A 265 7.16 11.69 -0.58
N LEU A 266 7.44 12.99 -0.69
CA LEU A 266 6.84 14.03 0.14
C LEU A 266 6.61 15.33 -0.64
N GLY A 267 5.68 16.14 -0.13
CA GLY A 267 5.33 17.42 -0.72
C GLY A 267 4.41 18.24 0.18
N SER A 268 4.32 19.54 -0.06
CA SER A 268 3.39 20.45 0.61
C SER A 268 2.87 21.52 -0.36
N LYS A 269 1.86 22.28 0.07
CA LYS A 269 1.33 23.41 -0.72
C LYS A 269 2.17 24.68 -0.60
N ASP A 270 3.05 24.74 0.40
CA ASP A 270 3.81 25.94 0.71
C ASP A 270 5.08 25.97 -0.14
N ARG A 271 5.10 26.82 -1.17
CA ARG A 271 6.25 26.97 -2.07
C ARG A 271 7.52 27.40 -1.35
N ASP A 272 7.40 28.26 -0.34
CA ASP A 272 8.54 28.92 0.28
C ASP A 272 9.33 27.95 1.16
N GLU A 273 8.64 26.96 1.76
CA GLU A 273 9.27 25.81 2.44
C GLU A 273 10.25 25.04 1.54
N TRP A 274 10.05 25.08 0.21
CA TRP A 274 10.80 24.29 -0.77
C TRP A 274 11.81 25.08 -1.62
N LEU A 275 11.94 26.39 -1.41
CA LEU A 275 12.96 27.19 -2.12
C LEU A 275 14.41 26.73 -1.85
N PRO A 276 14.79 26.35 -0.61
CA PRO A 276 16.13 25.80 -0.35
C PRO A 276 16.40 24.51 -1.14
N PHE A 277 15.39 23.64 -1.27
CA PHE A 277 15.45 22.47 -2.16
C PHE A 277 15.62 22.90 -3.62
N TYR A 278 14.79 23.81 -4.12
CA TYR A 278 14.83 24.27 -5.52
C TYR A 278 16.21 24.78 -5.93
N HIS A 279 16.81 25.67 -5.12
CA HIS A 279 18.12 26.24 -5.41
C HIS A 279 19.23 25.19 -5.39
N SER A 280 19.17 24.26 -4.43
CA SER A 280 20.21 23.22 -4.26
C SER A 280 20.09 22.13 -5.32
N ALA A 281 18.88 21.67 -5.64
CA ALA A 281 18.64 20.71 -6.72
C ALA A 281 19.12 21.26 -8.08
N ARG A 282 18.92 22.55 -8.34
CA ARG A 282 19.43 23.23 -9.54
C ARG A 282 20.95 23.34 -9.57
N ALA A 283 21.59 23.49 -8.40
CA ALA A 283 23.05 23.57 -8.29
C ALA A 283 23.75 22.21 -8.45
N HIS A 284 22.99 21.11 -8.33
CA HIS A 284 23.48 19.73 -8.42
C HIS A 284 22.84 18.96 -9.58
N PRO A 285 23.11 19.34 -10.85
CA PRO A 285 22.55 18.67 -12.02
C PRO A 285 22.99 17.20 -12.16
N GLU A 286 24.04 16.78 -11.46
CA GLU A 286 24.51 15.40 -11.38
C GLU A 286 23.64 14.47 -10.52
N ILE A 287 22.65 15.02 -9.80
CA ILE A 287 21.70 14.25 -8.99
C ILE A 287 20.33 14.25 -9.68
N LEU A 288 19.76 13.06 -9.88
CA LEU A 288 18.37 12.88 -10.34
C LEU A 288 17.41 12.91 -9.15
N PHE A 289 16.41 13.78 -9.17
CA PHE A 289 15.38 13.87 -8.14
C PHE A 289 14.07 13.25 -8.63
N ILE A 290 13.53 12.27 -7.89
CA ILE A 290 12.23 11.64 -8.18
C ILE A 290 11.22 12.07 -7.12
N ILE A 291 10.17 12.78 -7.52
CA ILE A 291 9.24 13.47 -6.61
C ILE A 291 7.81 12.95 -6.80
N SER A 292 7.08 12.75 -5.69
CA SER A 292 5.67 12.37 -5.74
C SER A 292 4.76 13.55 -6.10
N SER A 293 3.79 13.37 -6.99
CA SER A 293 2.76 14.40 -7.28
C SER A 293 1.83 14.68 -6.08
N GLY A 294 1.73 13.75 -5.13
CA GLY A 294 0.92 13.85 -3.91
C GLY A 294 -0.42 13.10 -4.00
N ASN A 295 -1.11 12.99 -2.85
CA ASN A 295 -2.30 12.16 -2.69
C ASN A 295 -3.51 12.97 -2.15
N ASN A 296 -3.89 14.04 -2.85
CA ASN A 296 -5.03 14.88 -2.49
C ASN A 296 -6.19 14.87 -3.51
N GLY A 297 -6.05 14.13 -4.62
CA GLY A 297 -7.06 14.04 -5.68
C GLY A 297 -7.24 15.34 -6.45
N VAL A 298 -6.16 16.10 -6.66
CA VAL A 298 -6.21 17.41 -7.35
C VAL A 298 -5.31 17.46 -8.59
N ASN A 299 -5.70 18.32 -9.54
CA ASN A 299 -4.86 18.75 -10.65
C ASN A 299 -3.80 19.74 -10.15
N ILE A 300 -2.52 19.35 -10.14
CA ILE A 300 -1.42 20.18 -9.65
C ILE A 300 -0.98 21.27 -10.63
N ASP A 301 -1.46 21.24 -11.88
CA ASP A 301 -1.33 22.39 -12.79
C ASP A 301 -2.20 23.58 -12.31
N GLU A 302 -3.30 23.30 -11.59
CA GLU A 302 -4.23 24.30 -11.05
C GLU A 302 -4.00 24.57 -9.56
N HIS A 303 -3.65 23.52 -8.81
CA HIS A 303 -3.42 23.55 -7.36
C HIS A 303 -2.02 23.00 -7.04
N PRO A 304 -0.96 23.79 -7.24
CA PRO A 304 0.42 23.32 -7.15
C PRO A 304 0.76 22.63 -5.83
N ILE A 305 1.53 21.55 -5.93
CA ILE A 305 2.20 20.88 -4.82
C ILE A 305 3.70 20.96 -5.06
N TYR A 306 4.45 21.36 -4.06
CA TYR A 306 5.90 21.51 -4.13
C TYR A 306 6.59 20.36 -3.38
N PRO A 307 7.72 19.85 -3.89
CA PRO A 307 8.48 20.37 -5.04
C PRO A 307 8.00 19.85 -6.40
N ALA A 308 6.94 19.04 -6.44
CA ALA A 308 6.44 18.39 -7.66
C ALA A 308 6.13 19.35 -8.82
N ALA A 309 5.67 20.57 -8.52
CA ALA A 309 5.37 21.60 -9.52
C ALA A 309 6.57 22.47 -9.92
N PHE A 310 7.78 22.19 -9.41
CA PHE A 310 8.98 22.89 -9.90
C PHE A 310 9.42 22.35 -11.25
N ASN A 311 9.82 23.28 -12.13
CA ASN A 311 10.43 22.95 -13.41
C ASN A 311 11.97 22.91 -13.25
N LEU A 312 12.53 21.71 -13.14
CA LEU A 312 13.97 21.45 -13.04
C LEU A 312 14.38 20.34 -14.01
N ASP A 313 15.51 20.52 -14.71
CA ASP A 313 15.96 19.58 -15.75
C ASP A 313 16.27 18.18 -15.17
N ASN A 314 16.75 18.12 -13.93
CA ASN A 314 17.11 16.91 -13.19
C ASN A 314 16.00 16.41 -12.24
N LEU A 315 14.75 16.78 -12.46
CA LEU A 315 13.60 16.35 -11.67
C LEU A 315 12.64 15.49 -12.51
N ILE A 316 12.09 14.43 -11.93
CA ILE A 316 10.98 13.64 -12.48
C ILE A 316 9.84 13.63 -11.46
N THR A 317 8.69 14.19 -11.82
CA THR A 317 7.47 14.13 -11.02
C THR A 317 6.62 12.94 -11.45
N VAL A 318 6.27 12.07 -10.48
CA VAL A 318 5.55 10.82 -10.75
C VAL A 318 4.20 10.78 -10.06
N SER A 319 3.21 10.23 -10.77
CA SER A 319 1.87 9.93 -10.30
C SER A 319 1.64 8.40 -10.28
N ALA A 320 0.67 7.97 -9.48
CA ALA A 320 0.31 6.57 -9.29
C ALA A 320 -0.94 6.22 -10.12
N ALA A 321 -0.83 5.19 -10.95
CA ALA A 321 -1.95 4.57 -11.64
C ALA A 321 -2.58 3.47 -10.78
N ASP A 322 -3.87 3.26 -11.02
CA ASP A 322 -4.60 2.04 -10.63
C ASP A 322 -4.29 0.92 -11.66
N GLU A 323 -5.12 -0.13 -11.72
CA GLU A 323 -5.01 -1.21 -12.71
C GLU A 323 -5.25 -0.77 -14.17
N ILE A 324 -5.81 0.40 -14.38
CA ILE A 324 -6.03 1.00 -15.70
C ILE A 324 -5.17 2.27 -15.82
N PRO A 325 -4.93 2.79 -17.03
CA PRO A 325 -4.04 3.94 -17.26
C PRO A 325 -4.65 5.29 -16.80
N VAL A 326 -5.18 5.36 -15.58
CA VAL A 326 -5.73 6.56 -14.94
C VAL A 326 -5.14 6.72 -13.54
N PRO A 327 -5.05 7.96 -13.00
CA PRO A 327 -4.63 8.18 -11.63
C PRO A 327 -5.47 7.38 -10.64
N ALA A 328 -4.81 6.72 -9.69
CA ALA A 328 -5.47 6.00 -8.61
C ALA A 328 -6.30 6.95 -7.73
N ALA A 329 -7.21 6.39 -6.93
CA ALA A 329 -8.04 7.18 -6.03
C ALA A 329 -7.20 8.11 -5.12
N MET A 330 -7.62 9.37 -5.00
CA MET A 330 -6.93 10.43 -4.24
C MET A 330 -5.53 10.79 -4.77
N THR A 331 -5.05 10.22 -5.87
CA THR A 331 -3.75 10.59 -6.44
C THR A 331 -3.85 11.92 -7.19
N ASN A 332 -2.81 12.75 -7.11
CA ASN A 332 -2.69 13.99 -7.88
C ASN A 332 -2.17 13.74 -9.30
N TRP A 333 -2.57 14.59 -10.24
CA TRP A 333 -2.14 14.58 -11.64
C TRP A 333 -1.89 16.00 -12.14
N GLY A 334 -1.29 16.15 -13.32
CA GLY A 334 -1.10 17.44 -13.96
C GLY A 334 -0.39 17.25 -15.28
N LYS A 335 -1.04 17.63 -16.39
CA LYS A 335 -0.50 17.41 -17.74
C LYS A 335 0.86 18.07 -17.92
N ASN A 336 1.10 19.21 -17.26
CA ASN A 336 2.34 19.96 -17.39
C ASN A 336 3.29 19.74 -16.21
N SER A 337 2.77 19.47 -15.01
CA SER A 337 3.56 19.39 -13.77
C SER A 337 3.84 17.96 -13.31
N THR A 338 3.25 16.94 -13.94
CA THR A 338 3.52 15.52 -13.68
C THR A 338 4.09 14.89 -14.93
N ASP A 339 5.28 14.28 -14.82
CA ASP A 339 5.97 13.69 -15.97
C ASP A 339 5.39 12.33 -16.35
N LEU A 340 5.24 11.44 -15.35
CA LEU A 340 4.95 10.03 -15.56
C LEU A 340 3.80 9.53 -14.69
N LEU A 341 3.04 8.60 -15.25
CA LEU A 341 2.11 7.75 -14.54
C LEU A 341 2.74 6.35 -14.47
N LEU A 342 2.61 5.65 -13.35
CA LEU A 342 3.03 4.24 -13.26
C LEU A 342 2.20 3.47 -12.23
N PRO A 343 2.04 2.14 -12.38
CA PRO A 343 1.34 1.33 -11.40
C PRO A 343 1.99 1.45 -10.03
N ALA A 344 1.24 1.94 -9.05
CA ALA A 344 1.71 2.08 -7.68
C ALA A 344 0.56 2.00 -6.66
N ASP A 345 -0.60 1.49 -7.10
CA ASP A 345 -1.65 1.03 -6.23
C ASP A 345 -1.37 -0.44 -5.80
N ARG A 346 -1.70 -0.79 -4.56
CA ARG A 346 -1.60 -2.16 -4.01
C ARG A 346 -0.24 -2.83 -4.21
N GLN A 347 0.82 -2.10 -3.87
CA GLN A 347 2.19 -2.63 -3.85
C GLN A 347 2.47 -3.31 -2.51
N PHE A 348 3.27 -4.37 -2.50
CA PHE A 348 3.71 -5.01 -1.26
C PHE A 348 5.06 -4.43 -0.80
N THR A 349 5.16 -4.17 0.50
CA THR A 349 6.34 -3.58 1.16
C THR A 349 6.63 -4.30 2.47
N THR A 350 7.83 -4.12 3.03
CA THR A 350 8.08 -4.45 4.43
C THR A 350 7.67 -3.26 5.31
N ASP A 351 6.76 -3.46 6.27
CA ASP A 351 6.44 -2.47 7.29
C ASP A 351 7.56 -2.39 8.34
N PHE A 352 7.50 -1.38 9.21
CA PHE A 352 8.50 -1.12 10.24
C PHE A 352 8.82 -2.34 11.12
N ASP A 353 7.87 -3.22 11.37
CA ASP A 353 8.05 -4.41 12.21
C ASP A 353 8.50 -5.66 11.43
N GLY A 354 8.91 -5.51 10.18
CA GLY A 354 9.40 -6.60 9.33
C GLY A 354 8.30 -7.40 8.64
N ARG A 355 7.02 -7.07 8.85
CA ARG A 355 5.90 -7.78 8.22
C ARG A 355 5.53 -7.19 6.88
N GLU A 356 5.04 -8.01 5.98
CA GLU A 356 4.54 -7.54 4.70
C GLU A 356 3.30 -6.66 4.87
N LYS A 357 3.24 -5.61 4.05
CA LYS A 357 2.14 -4.65 4.02
C LYS A 357 1.84 -4.19 2.61
N MET A 358 0.58 -4.31 2.25
CA MET A 358 0.04 -3.71 1.04
C MET A 358 -0.14 -2.20 1.23
N VAL A 359 0.30 -1.43 0.24
CA VAL A 359 0.33 0.02 0.27
C VAL A 359 0.01 0.62 -1.09
N SER A 360 -0.51 1.85 -1.08
CA SER A 360 -0.89 2.57 -2.29
C SER A 360 -0.47 4.04 -2.21
N GLY A 361 -0.15 4.62 -3.37
CA GLY A 361 0.04 6.06 -3.53
C GLY A 361 1.34 6.45 -4.23
N THR A 362 1.44 7.75 -4.53
CA THR A 362 2.55 8.34 -5.27
C THR A 362 3.93 8.15 -4.61
N SER A 363 3.97 7.92 -3.30
CA SER A 363 5.18 7.54 -2.57
C SER A 363 5.85 6.28 -3.12
N TYR A 364 5.04 5.30 -3.53
CA TYR A 364 5.54 4.03 -4.04
C TYR A 364 5.88 4.15 -5.52
N ALA A 365 5.18 4.99 -6.27
CA ALA A 365 5.58 5.38 -7.62
C ALA A 365 7.01 5.99 -7.64
N VAL A 366 7.32 6.86 -6.66
CA VAL A 366 8.68 7.41 -6.47
C VAL A 366 9.69 6.29 -6.24
N SER A 367 9.37 5.33 -5.37
CA SER A 367 10.27 4.22 -5.03
C SER A 367 10.60 3.36 -6.25
N ARG A 368 9.59 3.05 -7.07
CA ARG A 368 9.75 2.24 -8.29
C ARG A 368 10.57 2.94 -9.37
N ILE A 369 10.32 4.23 -9.62
CA ILE A 369 11.12 5.01 -10.58
C ILE A 369 12.54 5.24 -10.08
N ALA A 370 12.75 5.45 -8.78
CA ALA A 370 14.09 5.54 -8.21
C ALA A 370 14.86 4.21 -8.38
N ALA A 371 14.19 3.07 -8.20
CA ALA A 371 14.77 1.75 -8.44
C ALA A 371 15.13 1.55 -9.93
N LEU A 372 14.22 1.87 -10.85
CA LEU A 372 14.47 1.84 -12.30
C LEU A 372 15.66 2.73 -12.68
N ALA A 373 15.70 3.96 -12.18
CA ALA A 373 16.82 4.87 -12.40
C ALA A 373 18.15 4.28 -11.92
N ALA A 374 18.16 3.55 -10.81
CA ALA A 374 19.37 2.94 -10.29
C ALA A 374 19.86 1.77 -11.14
N ARG A 375 18.94 0.94 -11.64
CA ARG A 375 19.29 -0.17 -12.55
C ARG A 375 19.85 0.37 -13.87
N ILE A 376 19.25 1.42 -14.43
CA ILE A 376 19.78 2.13 -15.61
C ILE A 376 21.16 2.71 -15.30
N ALA A 377 21.32 3.40 -14.16
CA ALA A 377 22.58 3.98 -13.73
C ALA A 377 23.69 2.94 -13.50
N GLN A 378 23.32 1.71 -13.15
CA GLN A 378 24.26 0.59 -12.98
C GLN A 378 24.67 -0.01 -14.33
N GLN A 379 23.74 -0.12 -15.27
CA GLN A 379 24.03 -0.61 -16.62
C GLN A 379 24.80 0.42 -17.47
N HIS A 380 24.63 1.71 -17.15
CA HIS A 380 25.20 2.83 -17.86
C HIS A 380 25.90 3.81 -16.89
N GLU A 381 27.06 3.39 -16.38
CA GLU A 381 27.83 4.18 -15.39
C GLU A 381 28.24 5.57 -15.92
N ASP A 382 28.50 5.67 -17.22
CA ASP A 382 28.94 6.88 -17.94
C ASP A 382 27.80 7.84 -18.28
N TRP A 383 26.54 7.43 -18.14
CA TRP A 383 25.40 8.29 -18.44
C TRP A 383 25.24 9.42 -17.42
N SER A 384 24.98 10.60 -17.96
CA SER A 384 24.53 11.76 -17.18
C SER A 384 23.10 11.59 -16.67
N THR A 385 22.75 12.36 -15.64
CA THR A 385 21.38 12.48 -15.11
C THR A 385 20.33 12.74 -16.19
N ILE A 386 20.66 13.58 -17.18
CA ILE A 386 19.75 13.91 -18.27
C ILE A 386 19.52 12.71 -19.20
N GLN A 387 20.57 11.94 -19.50
CA GLN A 387 20.43 10.72 -20.32
C GLN A 387 19.59 9.66 -19.59
N ILE A 388 19.80 9.49 -18.28
CA ILE A 388 18.99 8.58 -17.46
C ILE A 388 17.52 9.02 -17.49
N LYS A 389 17.25 10.31 -17.24
CA LYS A 389 15.88 10.86 -17.28
C LYS A 389 15.23 10.67 -18.66
N GLN A 390 15.93 10.98 -19.73
CA GLN A 390 15.42 10.82 -21.10
C GLN A 390 15.11 9.37 -21.43
N HIS A 391 15.95 8.43 -20.99
CA HIS A 391 15.69 7.00 -21.17
C HIS A 391 14.42 6.57 -20.44
N ILE A 392 14.25 6.94 -19.16
CA ILE A 392 13.03 6.65 -18.40
C ILE A 392 11.79 7.24 -19.11
N ILE A 393 11.85 8.50 -19.53
CA ILE A 393 10.76 9.16 -20.26
C ILE A 393 10.42 8.44 -21.57
N SER A 394 11.42 7.93 -22.29
CA SER A 394 11.20 7.22 -23.56
C SER A 394 10.45 5.89 -23.39
N MET A 395 10.35 5.36 -22.17
CA MET A 395 9.57 4.16 -21.85
C MET A 395 8.07 4.43 -21.67
N ALA A 396 7.66 5.70 -21.63
CA ALA A 396 6.27 6.07 -21.40
C ALA A 396 5.40 5.90 -22.66
N ASP A 397 4.22 5.30 -22.50
CA ASP A 397 3.17 5.24 -23.49
C ASP A 397 2.22 6.45 -23.31
N PRO A 398 2.18 7.40 -24.25
CA PRO A 398 1.31 8.56 -24.16
C PRO A 398 -0.16 8.22 -24.44
N ASN A 399 -0.42 7.09 -25.08
CA ASN A 399 -1.77 6.67 -25.38
C ASN A 399 -2.45 6.29 -24.05
N HIS A 400 -3.66 6.78 -23.82
CA HIS A 400 -4.50 6.53 -22.64
C HIS A 400 -4.23 7.38 -21.36
N SER A 401 -3.12 8.10 -21.25
CA SER A 401 -2.79 8.89 -20.03
C SER A 401 -2.33 10.34 -20.28
N SER A 402 -2.29 10.80 -21.52
CA SER A 402 -1.81 12.13 -21.93
C SER A 402 -2.60 13.34 -21.38
N GLN A 403 -3.78 13.11 -20.79
CA GLN A 403 -4.53 14.15 -20.09
C GLN A 403 -4.07 14.35 -18.63
N TYR A 404 -3.34 13.38 -18.07
CA TYR A 404 -2.94 13.37 -16.66
C TYR A 404 -1.46 13.69 -16.46
N THR A 405 -0.63 13.45 -17.47
CA THR A 405 0.83 13.56 -17.38
C THR A 405 1.42 14.06 -18.69
N ALA A 406 2.66 14.55 -18.63
CA ALA A 406 3.37 15.12 -19.76
C ALA A 406 3.82 14.06 -20.78
N TYR A 407 4.31 12.90 -20.30
CA TYR A 407 4.90 11.87 -21.15
C TYR A 407 4.09 10.57 -21.22
N GLY A 408 3.27 10.29 -20.22
CA GLY A 408 2.35 9.16 -20.23
C GLY A 408 2.66 8.08 -19.20
N LEU A 409 2.27 6.84 -19.53
CA LEU A 409 2.28 5.70 -18.62
C LEU A 409 3.49 4.78 -18.87
N ILE A 410 4.25 4.49 -17.83
CA ILE A 410 5.15 3.32 -17.82
C ILE A 410 4.37 2.14 -17.27
N ASN A 411 3.98 1.21 -18.15
CA ASN A 411 3.17 0.03 -17.79
C ASN A 411 3.89 -0.91 -16.82
N ASP A 412 5.19 -1.08 -17.02
CA ASP A 412 6.01 -1.98 -16.22
C ASP A 412 7.41 -1.37 -15.96
N PRO A 413 7.60 -0.75 -14.78
CA PRO A 413 8.91 -0.27 -14.35
C PRO A 413 9.97 -1.36 -14.17
N LEU A 414 9.63 -2.65 -14.27
CA LEU A 414 10.54 -3.79 -14.13
C LEU A 414 10.86 -4.49 -15.47
N ILE A 415 10.45 -3.91 -16.61
CA ILE A 415 10.58 -4.54 -17.93
C ILE A 415 12.03 -4.95 -18.29
N ASP A 416 13.03 -4.25 -17.76
CA ASP A 416 14.46 -4.57 -17.94
C ASP A 416 14.87 -5.87 -17.23
N THR A 417 14.09 -6.30 -16.23
CA THR A 417 14.26 -7.56 -15.50
C THR A 417 13.34 -8.68 -16.00
N ALA A 418 12.47 -8.39 -16.98
CA ALA A 418 11.44 -9.29 -17.48
C ALA A 418 12.00 -10.36 -18.44
N ILE A 419 12.67 -11.37 -17.90
CA ILE A 419 13.15 -12.52 -18.67
C ILE A 419 12.02 -13.55 -18.78
N VAL A 420 11.45 -13.70 -19.97
CA VAL A 420 10.43 -14.71 -20.28
C VAL A 420 11.07 -15.79 -21.13
N THR A 421 11.08 -17.03 -20.63
CA THR A 421 11.69 -18.17 -21.31
C THR A 421 10.64 -19.20 -21.67
N HIS A 422 10.51 -19.52 -22.96
CA HIS A 422 9.71 -20.66 -23.41
C HIS A 422 10.37 -21.96 -22.95
N VAL A 423 9.58 -22.82 -22.28
CA VAL A 423 10.04 -24.10 -21.76
C VAL A 423 9.66 -25.22 -22.71
N SER A 424 8.40 -25.28 -23.13
CA SER A 424 7.87 -26.29 -24.05
C SER A 424 6.51 -25.87 -24.59
N SER A 425 6.10 -26.41 -25.73
CA SER A 425 4.71 -26.32 -26.21
C SER A 425 4.23 -27.68 -26.68
N GLU A 426 2.95 -27.95 -26.49
CA GLU A 426 2.28 -29.12 -27.04
C GLU A 426 0.92 -28.74 -27.66
N ARG A 427 0.48 -29.50 -28.66
CA ARG A 427 -0.86 -29.37 -29.24
C ARG A 427 -1.75 -30.47 -28.67
N LEU A 428 -2.86 -30.06 -28.09
CA LEU A 428 -3.91 -30.95 -27.61
C LEU A 428 -5.05 -30.93 -28.62
N HIS A 429 -5.41 -32.12 -29.11
CA HIS A 429 -6.51 -32.31 -30.05
C HIS A 429 -7.69 -32.92 -29.32
N SER A 430 -8.89 -32.57 -29.75
CA SER A 430 -10.11 -33.20 -29.29
C SER A 430 -10.22 -34.63 -29.80
N GLU A 431 -10.50 -35.56 -28.89
CA GLU A 431 -10.93 -36.91 -29.24
C GLU A 431 -12.40 -36.95 -29.72
N ILE A 432 -13.15 -35.86 -29.52
CA ILE A 432 -14.57 -35.67 -29.88
C ILE A 432 -14.67 -34.88 -31.19
N SER A 433 -13.89 -35.28 -32.19
CA SER A 433 -13.84 -34.62 -33.50
C SER A 433 -14.95 -35.17 -34.41
N ASN A 434 -15.84 -34.28 -34.88
CA ASN A 434 -16.89 -34.60 -35.85
C ASN A 434 -16.63 -33.74 -37.10
N ASN A 435 -16.74 -34.28 -38.32
CA ASN A 435 -16.36 -33.56 -39.56
C ASN A 435 -17.09 -32.21 -39.80
N ASN A 436 -18.14 -31.90 -39.05
CA ASN A 436 -18.91 -30.67 -39.12
C ASN A 436 -18.66 -29.69 -37.95
N SER A 437 -17.65 -29.93 -37.10
CA SER A 437 -17.34 -29.03 -35.98
C SER A 437 -16.68 -27.74 -36.44
N THR A 438 -17.03 -26.64 -35.77
CA THR A 438 -16.34 -25.35 -35.94
C THR A 438 -15.11 -25.34 -35.05
N LYS A 439 -13.93 -25.12 -35.64
CA LYS A 439 -12.66 -25.11 -34.93
C LYS A 439 -12.37 -23.74 -34.32
N LEU A 440 -11.92 -23.72 -33.06
CA LEU A 440 -11.41 -22.55 -32.36
C LEU A 440 -9.95 -22.81 -31.97
N GLU A 441 -9.04 -22.07 -32.58
CA GLU A 441 -7.64 -22.03 -32.12
C GLU A 441 -7.59 -21.33 -30.76
N LEU A 442 -7.01 -21.99 -29.76
CA LEU A 442 -6.92 -21.49 -28.39
C LEU A 442 -5.49 -21.66 -27.87
N HIS A 443 -4.90 -20.56 -27.40
CA HIS A 443 -3.60 -20.63 -26.72
C HIS A 443 -3.81 -20.70 -25.21
N VAL A 444 -3.15 -21.63 -24.54
CA VAL A 444 -3.11 -21.69 -23.07
C VAL A 444 -1.67 -21.50 -22.63
N VAL A 445 -1.44 -20.52 -21.77
CA VAL A 445 -0.13 -20.16 -21.23
C VAL A 445 -0.06 -20.61 -19.78
N LEU A 446 0.80 -21.58 -19.49
CA LEU A 446 1.11 -22.03 -18.13
C LEU A 446 2.43 -21.38 -17.69
N LEU A 447 2.37 -20.61 -16.60
CA LEU A 447 3.57 -20.05 -15.98
C LEU A 447 4.16 -21.06 -15.00
N GLU A 448 5.43 -21.43 -15.18
CA GLU A 448 6.15 -22.26 -14.20
C GLU A 448 6.14 -21.57 -12.83
N GLU A 449 6.06 -22.36 -11.75
CA GLU A 449 5.97 -21.85 -10.36
C GLU A 449 4.68 -21.08 -10.02
N SER A 450 3.70 -21.03 -10.92
CA SER A 450 2.36 -20.48 -10.61
C SER A 450 1.53 -21.34 -9.66
N GLY A 451 1.99 -22.55 -9.33
CA GLY A 451 1.22 -23.54 -8.57
C GLY A 451 0.26 -24.38 -9.44
N TRP A 452 0.21 -24.14 -10.75
CA TRP A 452 -0.46 -25.02 -11.71
C TRP A 452 0.43 -26.19 -12.11
N THR A 453 -0.15 -27.39 -12.19
CA THR A 453 0.50 -28.55 -12.82
C THR A 453 0.00 -28.73 -14.25
N THR A 454 0.83 -29.33 -15.11
CA THR A 454 0.43 -29.69 -16.48
C THR A 454 -0.80 -30.61 -16.49
N GLN A 455 -0.90 -31.52 -15.52
CA GLN A 455 -2.07 -32.39 -15.37
C GLN A 455 -3.35 -31.60 -15.12
N GLN A 456 -3.33 -30.64 -14.19
CA GLN A 456 -4.50 -29.79 -13.92
C GLN A 456 -4.91 -28.97 -15.16
N ALA A 457 -3.93 -28.45 -15.91
CA ALA A 457 -4.21 -27.74 -17.15
C ALA A 457 -4.87 -28.66 -18.19
N HIS A 458 -4.36 -29.89 -18.37
CA HIS A 458 -4.95 -30.88 -19.27
C HIS A 458 -6.39 -31.25 -18.86
N GLU A 459 -6.62 -31.53 -17.58
CA GLU A 459 -7.94 -31.87 -17.06
C GLU A 459 -8.96 -30.74 -17.29
N ALA A 460 -8.55 -29.49 -17.06
CA ALA A 460 -9.37 -28.32 -17.32
C ALA A 460 -9.72 -28.17 -18.81
N ILE A 461 -8.73 -28.32 -19.69
CA ILE A 461 -8.90 -28.24 -21.15
C ILE A 461 -9.85 -29.34 -21.65
N ILE A 462 -9.67 -30.59 -21.19
CA ILE A 462 -10.52 -31.72 -21.58
C ILE A 462 -11.97 -31.50 -21.13
N GLN A 463 -12.16 -30.99 -19.91
CA GLN A 463 -13.49 -30.68 -19.40
C GLN A 463 -14.16 -29.57 -20.19
N ALA A 464 -13.44 -28.48 -20.50
CA ALA A 464 -13.94 -27.39 -21.33
C ALA A 464 -14.30 -27.88 -22.74
N GLN A 465 -13.44 -28.69 -23.37
CA GLN A 465 -13.71 -29.33 -24.66
C GLN A 465 -15.04 -30.10 -24.65
N LYS A 466 -15.28 -30.89 -23.61
CA LYS A 466 -16.54 -31.64 -23.45
C LYS A 466 -17.75 -30.70 -23.37
N ILE A 467 -17.63 -29.59 -22.65
CA ILE A 467 -18.70 -28.60 -22.51
C ILE A 467 -19.00 -27.96 -23.85
N TYR A 468 -17.99 -27.45 -24.56
CA TYR A 468 -18.17 -26.78 -25.86
C TYR A 468 -18.61 -27.72 -27.00
N SER A 469 -18.36 -29.03 -26.87
CA SER A 469 -18.87 -30.03 -27.84
C SER A 469 -20.41 -30.03 -27.96
N GLN A 470 -21.13 -29.56 -26.93
CA GLN A 470 -22.59 -29.36 -26.97
C GLN A 470 -23.01 -28.38 -28.09
N CYS A 471 -22.11 -27.47 -28.47
CA CYS A 471 -22.32 -26.47 -29.51
C CYS A 471 -21.63 -26.82 -30.84
N ASN A 472 -21.13 -28.06 -31.01
CA ASN A 472 -20.28 -28.48 -32.14
C ASN A 472 -19.01 -27.62 -32.30
N ILE A 473 -18.45 -27.12 -31.20
CA ILE A 473 -17.20 -26.37 -31.19
C ILE A 473 -16.07 -27.29 -30.79
N ASP A 474 -14.98 -27.22 -31.54
CA ASP A 474 -13.77 -27.99 -31.33
C ASP A 474 -12.61 -27.07 -30.93
N LEU A 475 -12.06 -27.21 -29.73
CA LEU A 475 -10.93 -26.39 -29.27
C LEU A 475 -9.61 -27.01 -29.75
N GLU A 476 -8.93 -26.33 -30.66
CA GLU A 476 -7.58 -26.66 -31.09
C GLU A 476 -6.59 -25.95 -30.15
N VAL A 477 -6.15 -26.65 -29.10
CA VAL A 477 -5.41 -26.03 -28.01
C VAL A 477 -3.90 -26.17 -28.20
N THR A 478 -3.18 -25.05 -28.16
CA THR A 478 -1.73 -25.04 -27.95
C THR A 478 -1.46 -24.69 -26.49
N LEU A 479 -0.88 -25.62 -25.73
CA LEU A 479 -0.44 -25.38 -24.34
C LEU A 479 1.05 -25.03 -24.36
N GLY A 480 1.37 -23.76 -24.08
CA GLY A 480 2.73 -23.25 -23.93
C GLY A 480 3.12 -23.09 -22.47
N ARG A 481 4.31 -23.55 -22.10
CA ARG A 481 4.87 -23.43 -20.75
C ARG A 481 5.99 -22.41 -20.73
N TYR A 482 5.97 -21.49 -19.77
CA TYR A 482 6.91 -20.37 -19.71
C TYR A 482 7.46 -20.15 -18.30
N SER A 483 8.76 -19.96 -18.18
CA SER A 483 9.40 -19.46 -16.95
C SER A 483 9.48 -17.94 -17.01
N VAL A 484 9.02 -17.28 -15.94
CA VAL A 484 8.93 -15.81 -15.84
C VAL A 484 9.44 -15.35 -14.46
N PRO A 485 9.79 -14.07 -14.28
CA PRO A 485 10.14 -13.55 -12.97
C PRO A 485 8.94 -13.56 -12.02
N ASP A 486 9.22 -13.65 -10.72
CA ASP A 486 8.21 -13.80 -9.66
C ASP A 486 7.08 -12.75 -9.74
N TYR A 487 7.39 -11.50 -10.07
CA TYR A 487 6.39 -10.43 -10.14
C TYR A 487 5.38 -10.57 -11.29
N LEU A 488 5.69 -11.38 -12.32
CA LEU A 488 4.81 -11.70 -13.46
C LEU A 488 4.05 -13.02 -13.25
N LEU A 489 4.27 -13.73 -12.14
CA LEU A 489 3.46 -14.90 -11.78
C LEU A 489 2.04 -14.51 -11.35
N ASP A 490 1.84 -13.29 -10.89
CA ASP A 490 0.53 -12.75 -10.54
C ASP A 490 -0.01 -11.88 -11.67
N PHE A 491 -1.31 -11.94 -11.91
CA PHE A 491 -1.98 -11.04 -12.82
C PHE A 491 -2.03 -9.62 -12.24
N HIS A 492 -1.58 -8.66 -13.06
CA HIS A 492 -1.79 -7.24 -12.86
C HIS A 492 -1.94 -6.55 -14.22
N SER A 493 -3.06 -5.86 -14.41
CA SER A 493 -3.55 -5.36 -15.70
C SER A 493 -2.56 -4.53 -16.52
N LEU A 494 -1.67 -3.75 -15.90
CA LEU A 494 -0.68 -2.93 -16.63
C LEU A 494 0.59 -3.71 -17.00
N SER A 495 1.18 -4.43 -16.03
CA SER A 495 2.43 -5.19 -16.25
C SER A 495 2.22 -6.48 -17.04
N SER A 496 0.99 -6.99 -17.12
CA SER A 496 0.63 -8.12 -18.00
C SER A 496 0.95 -7.84 -19.47
N ARG A 497 0.96 -6.57 -19.90
CA ARG A 497 1.41 -6.18 -21.25
C ARG A 497 2.82 -6.69 -21.55
N THR A 498 3.73 -6.62 -20.57
CA THR A 498 5.10 -7.14 -20.72
C THR A 498 5.11 -8.62 -21.04
N LEU A 499 4.26 -9.40 -20.36
CA LEU A 499 4.15 -10.84 -20.57
C LEU A 499 3.56 -11.16 -21.94
N ILE A 500 2.48 -10.48 -22.31
CA ILE A 500 1.78 -10.64 -23.60
C ILE A 500 2.72 -10.32 -24.77
N ASP A 501 3.40 -9.17 -24.72
CA ASP A 501 4.30 -8.72 -25.79
C ASP A 501 5.50 -9.66 -25.96
N LYS A 502 6.01 -10.26 -24.87
CA LYS A 502 7.15 -11.19 -24.92
C LYS A 502 6.78 -12.60 -25.35
N ILE A 503 5.55 -13.06 -25.08
CA ILE A 503 5.08 -14.39 -25.50
C ILE A 503 4.61 -14.38 -26.96
N ASN A 504 4.13 -13.23 -27.48
CA ASN A 504 3.51 -13.11 -28.80
C ASN A 504 2.32 -14.07 -28.96
N ILE A 505 1.32 -13.89 -28.11
CA ILE A 505 0.14 -14.75 -28.00
C ILE A 505 -0.76 -14.72 -29.24
N VAL A 506 -1.60 -15.76 -29.37
CA VAL A 506 -2.71 -15.83 -30.34
C VAL A 506 -4.02 -15.75 -29.58
N THR A 507 -4.94 -14.87 -29.99
CA THR A 507 -6.23 -14.70 -29.31
C THR A 507 -7.30 -15.68 -29.84
N PRO A 508 -8.15 -16.26 -28.98
CA PRO A 508 -8.18 -16.08 -27.53
C PRO A 508 -7.02 -16.79 -26.81
N THR A 509 -6.57 -16.22 -25.68
CA THR A 509 -5.54 -16.82 -24.82
C THR A 509 -6.02 -16.95 -23.38
N ILE A 510 -5.74 -18.08 -22.74
CA ILE A 510 -5.96 -18.28 -21.30
C ILE A 510 -4.61 -18.41 -20.59
N PHE A 511 -4.37 -17.53 -19.61
CA PHE A 511 -3.21 -17.55 -18.75
C PHE A 511 -3.52 -18.29 -17.45
N LEU A 512 -2.66 -19.23 -17.08
CA LEU A 512 -2.70 -19.94 -15.81
C LEU A 512 -1.64 -19.33 -14.89
N VAL A 513 -2.10 -18.54 -13.92
CA VAL A 513 -1.28 -17.68 -13.06
C VAL A 513 -1.40 -18.06 -11.59
N ARG A 514 -0.52 -17.50 -10.75
CA ARG A 514 -0.48 -17.75 -9.31
C ARG A 514 -1.67 -17.11 -8.60
N ASP A 515 -1.88 -15.82 -8.84
CA ASP A 515 -2.92 -15.03 -8.18
C ASP A 515 -3.40 -13.88 -9.07
N THR A 516 -4.58 -13.32 -8.79
CA THR A 516 -5.02 -12.02 -9.29
C THR A 516 -4.84 -11.02 -8.15
N ARG A 517 -4.14 -9.90 -8.36
CA ARG A 517 -3.87 -8.92 -7.27
C ARG A 517 -5.12 -8.14 -6.81
N ARG A 518 -6.31 -8.69 -7.00
CA ARG A 518 -7.62 -8.14 -6.66
C ARG A 518 -7.91 -8.25 -5.17
N LEU A 519 -8.72 -7.33 -4.67
CA LEU A 519 -9.23 -7.39 -3.29
C LEU A 519 -10.22 -8.54 -3.08
N GLU A 520 -10.97 -8.89 -4.12
CA GLU A 520 -11.82 -10.07 -4.19
C GLU A 520 -11.15 -11.07 -5.15
N ALA A 521 -10.72 -12.21 -4.62
CA ALA A 521 -10.09 -13.25 -5.41
C ALA A 521 -11.16 -13.96 -6.25
N PHE A 522 -11.27 -13.58 -7.52
CA PHE A 522 -12.07 -14.32 -8.49
C PHE A 522 -11.30 -15.55 -8.96
N GLY A 523 -12.03 -16.64 -9.25
CA GLY A 523 -11.41 -17.86 -9.79
C GLY A 523 -10.80 -17.67 -11.18
N GLY A 524 -11.27 -16.65 -11.91
CA GLY A 524 -10.70 -16.17 -13.15
C GLY A 524 -11.12 -14.74 -13.46
N GLU A 525 -10.41 -14.10 -14.39
CA GLU A 525 -10.79 -12.80 -14.96
C GLU A 525 -10.76 -12.86 -16.49
N ALA A 526 -11.92 -12.70 -17.14
CA ALA A 526 -12.06 -12.57 -18.59
C ALA A 526 -12.08 -11.12 -19.09
N PHE A 527 -11.34 -10.91 -20.18
CA PHE A 527 -11.18 -9.62 -20.85
C PHE A 527 -11.67 -9.72 -22.29
N GLY A 528 -12.92 -9.35 -22.52
CA GLY A 528 -13.48 -9.15 -23.86
C GLY A 528 -13.12 -7.79 -24.44
N LYS A 529 -13.69 -7.45 -25.59
CA LYS A 529 -13.54 -6.13 -26.22
C LYS A 529 -14.36 -5.04 -25.52
N ALA A 530 -15.48 -5.39 -24.91
CA ALA A 530 -16.35 -4.44 -24.21
C ALA A 530 -15.66 -3.78 -23.01
N ASN A 531 -14.85 -4.55 -22.25
CA ASN A 531 -14.23 -4.10 -20.99
C ASN A 531 -12.74 -3.71 -21.12
N THR A 532 -12.11 -3.85 -22.29
CA THR A 532 -10.67 -3.58 -22.50
C THR A 532 -10.33 -2.28 -23.22
N ARG A 533 -11.30 -1.38 -23.44
CA ARG A 533 -11.07 -0.12 -24.20
C ARG A 533 -9.88 0.73 -23.74
N LYS A 534 -9.53 0.68 -22.44
CA LYS A 534 -8.39 1.41 -21.87
C LYS A 534 -7.13 0.55 -21.71
N ILE A 535 -7.25 -0.76 -21.86
CA ILE A 535 -6.20 -1.76 -21.67
C ILE A 535 -6.25 -2.78 -22.83
N PRO A 536 -6.15 -2.32 -24.10
CA PRO A 536 -6.45 -3.15 -25.27
C PRO A 536 -5.54 -4.37 -25.42
N TRP A 537 -4.37 -4.38 -24.79
CA TRP A 537 -3.48 -5.54 -24.78
C TRP A 537 -4.07 -6.75 -24.05
N LEU A 538 -5.10 -6.58 -23.20
CA LEU A 538 -5.81 -7.68 -22.55
C LEU A 538 -6.96 -8.23 -23.40
N GLU A 539 -7.30 -7.62 -24.54
CA GLU A 539 -8.44 -8.04 -25.35
C GLU A 539 -8.36 -9.53 -25.73
N ASN A 540 -9.45 -10.26 -25.49
CA ASN A 540 -9.61 -11.69 -25.72
C ASN A 540 -8.64 -12.56 -24.89
N THR A 541 -8.37 -12.15 -23.65
CA THR A 541 -7.58 -12.95 -22.70
C THR A 541 -8.40 -13.32 -21.47
N ALA A 542 -8.11 -14.46 -20.86
CA ALA A 542 -8.57 -14.78 -19.50
C ALA A 542 -7.40 -15.20 -18.62
N TRP A 543 -7.51 -14.95 -17.32
CA TRP A 543 -6.46 -15.18 -16.33
C TRP A 543 -7.02 -15.99 -15.18
N LEU A 544 -6.54 -17.21 -15.00
CA LEU A 544 -7.07 -18.18 -14.03
C LEU A 544 -6.06 -18.44 -12.93
N ILE A 545 -6.55 -18.43 -11.68
CA ILE A 545 -5.71 -18.71 -10.50
C ILE A 545 -5.78 -20.18 -10.11
N THR A 546 -4.70 -20.66 -9.50
CA THR A 546 -4.67 -22.01 -8.92
C THR A 546 -5.54 -22.09 -7.65
N HIS A 547 -5.82 -23.31 -7.18
CA HIS A 547 -6.58 -23.61 -5.94
C HIS A 547 -8.10 -23.39 -5.96
N GLN A 548 -8.72 -23.19 -7.12
CA GLN A 548 -10.17 -23.23 -7.24
C GLN A 548 -10.70 -24.66 -7.34
N LYS A 549 -11.93 -24.88 -6.87
CA LYS A 549 -12.66 -26.11 -7.18
C LYS A 549 -13.19 -26.01 -8.62
N ASP A 550 -13.31 -27.14 -9.30
CA ASP A 550 -13.99 -27.21 -10.61
C ASP A 550 -13.36 -26.33 -11.70
N ILE A 551 -12.03 -26.30 -11.74
CA ILE A 551 -11.22 -25.46 -12.65
C ILE A 551 -11.66 -25.57 -14.11
N GLY A 552 -12.01 -26.75 -14.61
CA GLY A 552 -12.47 -26.90 -16.00
C GLY A 552 -13.80 -26.22 -16.29
N ILE A 553 -14.66 -26.04 -15.27
CA ILE A 553 -15.88 -25.23 -15.38
C ILE A 553 -15.52 -23.75 -15.46
N ILE A 554 -14.66 -23.26 -14.56
CA ILE A 554 -14.21 -21.86 -14.55
C ILE A 554 -13.51 -21.52 -15.87
N PHE A 555 -12.64 -22.40 -16.36
CA PHE A 555 -12.00 -22.26 -17.66
C PHE A 555 -13.02 -22.07 -18.78
N ALA A 556 -14.04 -22.93 -18.83
CA ALA A 556 -15.09 -22.85 -19.84
C ALA A 556 -15.97 -21.60 -19.66
N HIS A 557 -16.24 -21.20 -18.42
CA HIS A 557 -17.01 -20.01 -18.08
C HIS A 557 -16.30 -18.73 -18.55
N GLU A 558 -15.02 -18.55 -18.21
CA GLU A 558 -14.24 -17.38 -18.63
C GLU A 558 -14.04 -17.35 -20.15
N LEU A 559 -13.82 -18.51 -20.78
CA LEU A 559 -13.75 -18.58 -22.24
C LEU A 559 -15.08 -18.16 -22.90
N PHE A 560 -16.22 -18.48 -22.27
CA PHE A 560 -17.52 -18.08 -22.79
C PHE A 560 -17.64 -16.56 -22.82
N HIS A 561 -17.30 -15.88 -21.71
CA HIS A 561 -17.30 -14.41 -21.63
C HIS A 561 -16.46 -13.77 -22.74
N ILE A 562 -15.29 -14.34 -23.06
CA ILE A 562 -14.46 -13.88 -24.18
C ILE A 562 -15.17 -14.08 -25.52
N LEU A 563 -15.72 -15.27 -25.76
CA LEU A 563 -16.31 -15.63 -27.06
C LEU A 563 -17.53 -14.77 -27.39
N VAL A 564 -18.39 -14.47 -26.41
CA VAL A 564 -19.61 -13.69 -26.63
C VAL A 564 -19.43 -12.19 -26.38
N ASP A 565 -18.29 -11.76 -25.84
CA ASP A 565 -17.99 -10.36 -25.47
C ASP A 565 -19.08 -9.73 -24.56
N ASN A 566 -19.58 -10.50 -23.60
CA ASN A 566 -20.58 -10.06 -22.61
C ASN A 566 -20.23 -10.60 -21.21
N GLY A 567 -20.73 -9.90 -20.18
CA GLY A 567 -20.63 -10.32 -18.77
C GLY A 567 -21.95 -10.82 -18.19
N ASP A 568 -22.90 -11.21 -19.05
CA ASP A 568 -24.24 -11.62 -18.61
C ASP A 568 -24.19 -13.04 -18.03
N HIS A 569 -24.79 -13.20 -16.85
CA HIS A 569 -24.92 -14.47 -16.17
C HIS A 569 -26.32 -15.07 -16.37
N ASN A 570 -26.43 -16.37 -16.14
CA ASN A 570 -27.67 -17.13 -16.19
C ASN A 570 -27.80 -18.00 -14.93
N ASP A 571 -28.72 -17.61 -14.06
CA ASP A 571 -28.90 -18.21 -12.73
C ASP A 571 -29.49 -19.62 -12.75
N GLU A 572 -29.77 -20.20 -13.92
CA GLU A 572 -30.22 -21.58 -14.03
C GLU A 572 -29.19 -22.54 -13.41
N PRO A 573 -29.58 -23.47 -12.51
CA PRO A 573 -28.65 -24.20 -11.64
C PRO A 573 -27.58 -25.08 -12.33
N SER A 574 -27.78 -25.43 -13.59
CA SER A 574 -26.82 -26.24 -14.38
C SER A 574 -26.18 -25.46 -15.53
N ASN A 575 -26.55 -24.19 -15.72
CA ASN A 575 -26.01 -23.38 -16.80
C ASN A 575 -24.54 -23.07 -16.55
N LEU A 576 -23.71 -23.16 -17.59
CA LEU A 576 -22.29 -22.78 -17.51
C LEU A 576 -22.11 -21.36 -16.98
N MET A 577 -22.99 -20.44 -17.35
CA MET A 577 -22.91 -19.01 -17.02
C MET A 577 -23.59 -18.64 -15.70
N ASN A 578 -23.77 -19.60 -14.80
CA ASN A 578 -24.23 -19.27 -13.45
C ASN A 578 -23.17 -18.45 -12.71
N GLU A 579 -23.60 -17.45 -11.94
CA GLU A 579 -22.71 -16.59 -11.14
C GLU A 579 -21.87 -17.41 -10.14
N ASP A 580 -22.50 -18.43 -9.54
CA ASP A 580 -21.79 -19.40 -8.73
C ASP A 580 -21.36 -20.60 -9.60
N THR A 581 -20.05 -20.74 -9.83
CA THR A 581 -19.50 -21.90 -10.56
C THR A 581 -19.47 -23.15 -9.67
N TYR A 582 -20.45 -24.05 -9.83
CA TYR A 582 -20.49 -25.37 -9.20
C TYR A 582 -20.10 -26.50 -10.18
N PRO A 583 -19.73 -27.71 -9.70
CA PRO A 583 -19.31 -28.82 -10.56
C PRO A 583 -20.32 -29.23 -11.64
N ASN A 584 -21.60 -28.93 -11.46
CA ASN A 584 -22.70 -29.28 -12.38
C ASN A 584 -23.05 -28.17 -13.38
N ASN A 585 -22.44 -26.98 -13.31
CA ASN A 585 -22.61 -25.88 -14.25
C ASN A 585 -21.94 -26.17 -15.59
N THR A 586 -22.50 -27.13 -16.33
CA THR A 586 -21.90 -27.68 -17.55
C THR A 586 -22.76 -27.44 -18.80
N VAL A 587 -23.98 -26.92 -18.65
CA VAL A 587 -24.95 -26.82 -19.75
C VAL A 587 -24.80 -25.50 -20.48
N ILE A 588 -24.66 -25.55 -21.80
CA ILE A 588 -24.81 -24.38 -22.69
C ILE A 588 -26.15 -24.50 -23.42
N THR A 589 -26.99 -23.48 -23.33
CA THR A 589 -28.29 -23.48 -24.01
C THR A 589 -28.14 -23.33 -25.54
N PRO A 590 -29.11 -23.77 -26.34
CA PRO A 590 -29.06 -23.58 -27.80
C PRO A 590 -28.88 -22.11 -28.22
N ALA A 591 -29.50 -21.17 -27.51
CA ALA A 591 -29.33 -19.73 -27.76
C ALA A 591 -27.90 -19.24 -27.46
N GLN A 592 -27.29 -19.73 -26.38
CA GLN A 592 -25.89 -19.45 -26.07
C GLN A 592 -24.94 -20.08 -27.11
N CYS A 593 -25.22 -21.28 -27.62
CA CYS A 593 -24.46 -21.86 -28.73
C CYS A 593 -24.53 -20.99 -30.00
N GLU A 594 -25.71 -20.45 -30.33
CA GLU A 594 -25.87 -19.52 -31.44
C GLU A 594 -25.05 -18.24 -31.22
N GLN A 595 -25.09 -17.66 -30.01
CA GLN A 595 -24.27 -16.49 -29.65
C GLN A 595 -22.78 -16.76 -29.87
N ILE A 596 -22.26 -17.88 -29.34
CA ILE A 596 -20.85 -18.26 -29.54
C ILE A 596 -20.53 -18.36 -31.03
N SER A 597 -21.39 -19.01 -31.83
CA SER A 597 -21.14 -19.24 -33.26
C SER A 597 -20.99 -17.95 -34.09
N THR A 598 -21.51 -16.82 -33.58
CA THR A 598 -21.37 -15.50 -34.21
C THR A 598 -20.08 -14.77 -33.83
N SER A 599 -19.25 -15.35 -32.95
CA SER A 599 -18.01 -14.74 -32.51
C SER A 599 -17.03 -14.57 -33.66
N ARG A 600 -16.38 -13.39 -33.69
CA ARG A 600 -15.36 -13.06 -34.71
C ARG A 600 -14.06 -13.84 -34.51
N LEU A 601 -13.91 -14.51 -33.37
CA LEU A 601 -12.73 -15.31 -33.04
C LEU A 601 -12.67 -16.61 -33.86
N PHE A 602 -13.80 -17.10 -34.38
CA PHE A 602 -13.82 -18.23 -35.33
C PHE A 602 -13.39 -17.85 -36.75
N SER A 603 -13.37 -16.55 -37.08
CA SER A 603 -13.13 -16.04 -38.44
C SER A 603 -11.66 -15.71 -38.73
N GLN A 604 -10.78 -15.82 -37.74
CA GLN A 604 -9.36 -15.50 -37.90
C GLN A 604 -8.58 -16.73 -38.40
N GLN A 605 -8.86 -17.18 -39.62
CA GLN A 605 -7.83 -17.90 -40.37
C GLN A 605 -6.86 -16.86 -40.96
N PRO A 606 -5.54 -17.06 -40.83
CA PRO A 606 -4.58 -16.13 -41.43
C PRO A 606 -4.77 -16.09 -42.95
N GLN A 607 -4.85 -14.88 -43.52
CA GLN A 607 -4.55 -14.66 -44.93
C GLN A 607 -3.05 -14.70 -45.16
#